data_AF-A0A7C7JFX4-F1
#
_entry.id   AF-A0A7C7JFX4-F1
#
_cell.length_a   1.000
_cell.length_b   1.000
_cell.length_c   1.000
_cell.angle_alpha   90.00
_cell.angle_beta   90.00
_cell.angle_gamma   90.00
#
_symmetry.space_group_name_H-M   'P 1'
#
loop_
_entity.id
_entity.type
_entity.pdbx_description
1 polymer ?
#
loop_
_entity_poly.entity_id
_entity_poly.type
_entity_poly.pdbx_seq_one_letter_code
_entity_poly.pdbx_strand_id
1 'polypeptide(L)'
;MRRLKNNFNINTKFNLKVDGKLNQQNKWRLLARFEDFQIKGNSMQSQLVHKNIEDTFSIEIGSNCSFIRFGYPKSFSSNIIHLTEMILKDIEVRLGNPNDIEWTLSQQNATGVFFTTYIRPDIKNPHMIRKRRLSYSKFHQKQNYIPSTVTINTSKNTILMQPDGRWIDHLDIDEHIIFKTKEGVFISDIKKKTSVQKVETDKMAFNRIALAPEWRWRNADSLPLQWDSNDVVIDDKFRRMNLASFIKQWQLLLHEDEGNQIDISALFLAKFLRAQPAMTMHFLQLIKSGILGDELERLGIFGLRVTATAAARHALITIVTDSEYRLYNRQRAVVALAKFPNPSTDLVDSLRDLSMSLSVDSVEEASLRNSAIYAIGTLENVSRVEHPQVSRYAHSTLNQQLSDTNDVNELASVLIAVGNSGNAAHIESIDEFIRYDNEMIRAKAATALRKMDPQMTAHYYADFMRDESSLIVRISATRSFTEQIKSSNNSPPRTVITNAIESLANETNITLCLLLVRMIGTAVDIYPEARIALVRYFHHTKDTSIKELIGRYLGVDELFPTG
;
A
#
# COMPACT_ATOMS: atom_id res chain seq x y z
N MET A 1 6.83 25.29 -6.83
CA MET A 1 6.10 24.05 -7.16
C MET A 1 5.46 24.17 -8.54
N ARG A 2 6.15 23.75 -9.62
CA ARG A 2 5.52 23.61 -10.93
C ARG A 2 4.72 22.30 -10.92
N ARG A 3 3.40 22.41 -11.13
CA ARG A 3 2.46 21.29 -11.19
C ARG A 3 2.85 20.37 -12.36
N LEU A 4 3.29 19.15 -12.06
CA LEU A 4 3.38 18.06 -13.05
C LEU A 4 1.96 17.72 -13.49
N LYS A 5 1.47 18.39 -14.55
CA LYS A 5 0.28 17.94 -15.28
C LYS A 5 0.70 16.84 -16.25
N ASN A 6 1.00 15.66 -15.72
CA ASN A 6 1.02 14.47 -16.56
C ASN A 6 -0.44 14.10 -16.85
N ASN A 7 -1.03 14.78 -17.85
CA ASN A 7 -2.33 14.42 -18.39
C ASN A 7 -2.16 13.10 -19.16
N PHE A 8 -2.32 11.97 -18.48
CA PHE A 8 -2.39 10.67 -19.12
C PHE A 8 -3.77 10.50 -19.76
N ASN A 9 -3.93 11.02 -20.98
CA ASN A 9 -5.08 10.70 -21.82
C ASN A 9 -4.81 9.37 -22.53
N ILE A 10 -5.27 8.27 -21.94
CA ILE A 10 -5.31 6.98 -22.61
C ILE A 10 -6.68 6.86 -23.28
N ASN A 11 -6.70 7.01 -24.60
CA ASN A 11 -7.89 6.70 -25.39
C ASN A 11 -7.76 5.26 -25.87
N THR A 12 -8.65 4.40 -25.39
CA THR A 12 -8.75 3.00 -25.83
C THR A 12 -10.00 2.84 -26.70
N LYS A 13 -9.84 2.33 -27.90
CA LYS A 13 -10.94 1.87 -28.76
C LYS A 13 -10.75 0.40 -29.05
N PHE A 14 -11.81 -0.39 -28.93
CA PHE A 14 -11.84 -1.81 -29.29
C PHE A 14 -13.27 -2.22 -29.61
N ASN A 15 -13.43 -3.26 -30.42
CA ASN A 15 -14.67 -4.02 -30.52
C ASN A 15 -14.52 -5.31 -29.70
N LEU A 16 -15.57 -5.71 -28.98
CA LEU A 16 -15.60 -6.98 -28.25
C LEU A 16 -16.61 -7.90 -28.92
N LYS A 17 -16.14 -8.93 -29.59
CA LYS A 17 -17.02 -9.98 -30.12
C LYS A 17 -17.20 -11.06 -29.08
N VAL A 18 -18.44 -11.50 -28.91
CA VAL A 18 -18.85 -12.44 -27.87
C VAL A 18 -19.73 -13.52 -28.48
N ASP A 19 -19.45 -14.78 -28.17
CA ASP A 19 -20.36 -15.90 -28.40
C ASP A 19 -20.51 -16.70 -27.10
N GLY A 20 -21.65 -17.33 -26.85
CA GLY A 20 -21.99 -17.84 -25.53
C GLY A 20 -22.95 -19.03 -25.50
N LYS A 21 -22.75 -19.89 -24.49
CA LYS A 21 -23.67 -20.99 -24.16
C LYS A 21 -23.85 -21.11 -22.65
N LEU A 22 -25.04 -21.52 -22.23
CA LEU A 22 -25.30 -21.92 -20.85
C LEU A 22 -24.53 -23.22 -20.56
N ASN A 23 -23.76 -23.25 -19.47
CA ASN A 23 -23.12 -24.49 -19.00
C ASN A 23 -24.06 -25.29 -18.08
N GLN A 24 -23.64 -26.49 -17.68
CA GLN A 24 -24.42 -27.38 -16.80
C GLN A 24 -24.73 -26.80 -15.40
N GLN A 25 -24.10 -25.68 -15.03
CA GLN A 25 -24.29 -25.00 -13.73
C GLN A 25 -25.12 -23.72 -13.85
N ASN A 26 -25.89 -23.53 -14.93
CA ASN A 26 -26.65 -22.29 -15.22
C ASN A 26 -25.79 -21.02 -15.24
N LYS A 27 -24.50 -21.14 -15.59
CA LYS A 27 -23.62 -20.00 -15.81
C LYS A 27 -23.45 -19.78 -17.31
N TRP A 28 -23.33 -18.52 -17.71
CA TRP A 28 -22.96 -18.20 -19.07
C TRP A 28 -21.46 -18.32 -19.22
N ARG A 29 -21.02 -19.08 -20.22
CA ARG A 29 -19.62 -19.06 -20.64
C ARG A 29 -19.55 -18.40 -22.00
N LEU A 30 -18.70 -17.39 -22.08
CA LEU A 30 -18.49 -16.59 -23.26
C LEU A 30 -17.08 -16.81 -23.80
N LEU A 31 -16.93 -16.80 -25.12
CA LEU A 31 -15.65 -16.57 -25.78
C LEU A 31 -15.63 -15.13 -26.27
N ALA A 32 -14.52 -14.45 -26.01
CA ALA A 32 -14.37 -13.04 -26.29
C ALA A 32 -13.01 -12.74 -26.94
N ARG A 33 -12.97 -11.75 -27.82
CA ARG A 33 -11.72 -11.20 -28.36
C ARG A 33 -11.84 -9.70 -28.57
N PHE A 34 -10.73 -8.99 -28.40
CA PHE A 34 -10.64 -7.59 -28.81
C PHE A 34 -10.34 -7.51 -30.31
N GLU A 35 -10.96 -6.55 -30.99
CA GLU A 35 -10.64 -6.18 -32.38
C GLU A 35 -10.39 -4.69 -32.47
N ASP A 36 -9.59 -4.28 -33.46
CA ASP A 36 -9.25 -2.88 -33.72
C ASP A 36 -8.70 -2.16 -32.48
N PHE A 37 -7.95 -2.90 -31.64
CA PHE A 37 -7.48 -2.39 -30.36
C PHE A 37 -6.43 -1.30 -30.59
N GLN A 38 -6.75 -0.07 -30.19
CA GLN A 38 -5.85 1.08 -30.29
C GLN A 38 -5.62 1.72 -28.94
N ILE A 39 -4.35 1.88 -28.56
CA ILE A 39 -3.93 2.75 -27.45
C ILE A 39 -3.26 3.97 -28.05
N LYS A 40 -3.84 5.14 -27.84
CA LYS A 40 -3.18 6.43 -28.16
C LYS A 40 -2.68 7.06 -26.87
N GLY A 41 -1.36 7.33 -26.80
CA GLY A 41 -0.72 8.01 -25.68
C GLY A 41 0.81 8.10 -25.84
N ASN A 42 1.44 9.04 -25.13
CA ASN A 42 2.90 9.30 -25.20
C ASN A 42 3.77 8.27 -24.45
N SER A 43 3.24 7.12 -24.03
CA SER A 43 4.03 6.15 -23.27
C SER A 43 4.65 5.08 -24.18
N MET A 44 5.91 4.75 -23.89
CA MET A 44 6.66 3.63 -24.49
C MET A 44 5.93 2.27 -24.36
N GLN A 45 4.93 2.17 -23.46
CA GLN A 45 4.13 0.96 -23.22
C GLN A 45 3.11 0.68 -24.33
N SER A 46 2.69 1.69 -25.11
CA SER A 46 1.70 1.53 -26.18
C SER A 46 2.13 0.52 -27.27
N GLN A 47 3.42 0.39 -27.54
CA GLN A 47 3.94 -0.47 -28.61
C GLN A 47 4.01 -1.97 -28.25
N LEU A 48 4.09 -2.31 -26.96
CA LEU A 48 4.27 -3.69 -26.49
C LEU A 48 2.95 -4.48 -26.34
N VAL A 49 1.81 -3.77 -26.32
CA VAL A 49 0.49 -4.35 -26.00
C VAL A 49 -0.18 -5.01 -27.22
N HIS A 50 0.23 -4.67 -28.44
CA HIS A 50 -0.48 -5.10 -29.65
C HIS A 50 -0.36 -6.60 -29.95
N LYS A 51 0.71 -7.26 -29.50
CA LYS A 51 0.89 -8.69 -29.80
C LYS A 51 0.10 -9.53 -28.80
N ASN A 52 -0.88 -10.29 -29.29
CA ASN A 52 -1.75 -11.24 -28.56
C ASN A 52 -2.96 -10.66 -27.82
N ILE A 53 -3.16 -9.34 -27.69
CA ILE A 53 -4.39 -8.83 -27.05
C ILE A 53 -5.66 -9.18 -27.84
N GLU A 54 -5.51 -9.44 -29.13
CA GLU A 54 -6.59 -9.83 -30.03
C GLU A 54 -6.86 -11.35 -30.04
N ASP A 55 -6.06 -12.18 -29.32
CA ASP A 55 -6.40 -13.61 -29.23
C ASP A 55 -7.68 -13.79 -28.38
N THR A 56 -8.32 -14.94 -28.58
CA THR A 56 -9.55 -15.28 -27.87
C THR A 56 -9.27 -15.67 -26.42
N PHE A 57 -10.09 -15.14 -25.51
CA PHE A 57 -10.17 -15.49 -24.10
C PHE A 57 -11.62 -15.85 -23.73
N SER A 58 -11.86 -16.23 -22.48
CA SER A 58 -13.17 -16.71 -22.02
C SER A 58 -13.55 -16.01 -20.74
N ILE A 59 -14.85 -15.77 -20.62
CA ILE A 59 -15.46 -15.12 -19.48
C ILE A 59 -16.55 -16.06 -18.97
N GLU A 60 -16.55 -16.32 -17.67
CA GLU A 60 -17.72 -16.91 -17.02
C GLU A 60 -18.51 -15.85 -16.27
N ILE A 61 -19.81 -15.83 -16.54
CA ILE A 61 -20.75 -14.87 -16.00
C ILE A 61 -21.81 -15.59 -15.19
N GLY A 62 -22.08 -15.07 -13.99
CA GLY A 62 -23.16 -15.52 -13.11
C GLY A 62 -24.55 -15.07 -13.59
N SER A 63 -25.59 -15.57 -12.93
CA SER A 63 -26.98 -15.22 -13.22
C SER A 63 -27.32 -13.75 -12.97
N ASN A 64 -26.54 -13.05 -12.13
CA ASN A 64 -26.66 -11.61 -11.85
C ASN A 64 -25.73 -10.75 -12.72
N CYS A 65 -25.22 -11.30 -13.83
CA CYS A 65 -24.24 -10.66 -14.72
C CYS A 65 -22.86 -10.39 -14.10
N SER A 66 -22.55 -10.88 -12.89
CA SER A 66 -21.21 -10.75 -12.33
C SER A 66 -20.19 -11.60 -13.07
N PHE A 67 -18.97 -11.10 -13.20
CA PHE A 67 -17.86 -11.94 -13.67
C PHE A 67 -17.45 -12.89 -12.54
N ILE A 68 -17.38 -14.19 -12.84
CA ILE A 68 -16.96 -15.24 -11.91
C ILE A 68 -15.49 -15.56 -12.10
N ARG A 69 -15.08 -15.85 -13.34
CA ARG A 69 -13.70 -16.15 -13.69
C ARG A 69 -13.39 -15.80 -15.14
N PHE A 70 -12.11 -15.58 -15.40
CA PHE A 70 -11.57 -15.36 -16.72
C PHE A 70 -10.63 -16.51 -17.08
N GLY A 71 -10.67 -16.94 -18.33
CA GLY A 71 -9.81 -17.98 -18.87
C GLY A 71 -8.94 -17.40 -19.98
N TYR A 72 -7.63 -17.65 -19.90
CA TYR A 72 -6.66 -17.11 -20.85
C TYR A 72 -5.79 -18.20 -21.47
N PRO A 73 -5.42 -18.09 -22.76
CA PRO A 73 -4.44 -18.98 -23.35
C PRO A 73 -3.06 -18.78 -22.70
N LYS A 74 -2.17 -19.78 -22.81
CA LYS A 74 -0.79 -19.66 -22.34
C LYS A 74 0.01 -18.56 -23.05
N SER A 75 -0.41 -18.18 -24.26
CA SER A 75 0.20 -17.09 -25.05
C SER A 75 0.00 -15.69 -24.44
N PHE A 76 -0.99 -15.50 -23.56
CA PHE A 76 -1.20 -14.21 -22.91
C PHE A 76 -0.07 -13.92 -21.92
N SER A 77 0.59 -12.77 -22.03
CA SER A 77 1.45 -12.30 -20.94
C SER A 77 0.60 -11.82 -19.76
N SER A 78 1.14 -11.79 -18.54
CA SER A 78 0.38 -11.28 -17.38
C SER A 78 -0.03 -9.81 -17.54
N ASN A 79 0.72 -9.01 -18.31
CA ASN A 79 0.32 -7.64 -18.64
C ASN A 79 -0.94 -7.59 -19.52
N ILE A 80 -1.05 -8.50 -20.50
CA ILE A 80 -2.25 -8.61 -21.35
C ILE A 80 -3.44 -9.13 -20.53
N ILE A 81 -3.22 -10.12 -19.67
CA ILE A 81 -4.25 -10.60 -18.73
C ILE A 81 -4.76 -9.43 -17.88
N HIS A 82 -3.85 -8.70 -17.24
CA HIS A 82 -4.21 -7.59 -16.36
C HIS A 82 -4.95 -6.47 -17.10
N LEU A 83 -4.48 -6.08 -18.29
CA LEU A 83 -5.15 -5.08 -19.12
C LEU A 83 -6.55 -5.55 -19.53
N THR A 84 -6.69 -6.82 -19.90
CA THR A 84 -8.00 -7.42 -20.24
C THR A 84 -8.93 -7.40 -19.03
N GLU A 85 -8.47 -7.86 -17.87
CA GLU A 85 -9.25 -7.86 -16.62
C GLU A 85 -9.64 -6.43 -16.22
N MET A 86 -8.76 -5.44 -16.36
CA MET A 86 -9.05 -4.03 -16.08
C MET A 86 -10.16 -3.48 -16.96
N ILE A 87 -10.08 -3.72 -18.28
CA ILE A 87 -11.10 -3.29 -19.23
C ILE A 87 -12.44 -3.94 -18.91
N LEU A 88 -12.46 -5.27 -18.70
CA LEU A 88 -13.67 -6.02 -18.40
C LEU A 88 -14.30 -5.56 -17.08
N LYS A 89 -13.53 -5.46 -16.01
CA LYS A 89 -14.06 -5.09 -14.68
C LYS A 89 -14.69 -3.72 -14.65
N ASP A 90 -14.22 -2.78 -15.46
CA ASP A 90 -14.87 -1.48 -15.53
C ASP A 90 -16.24 -1.52 -16.23
N ILE A 91 -16.44 -2.44 -17.19
CA ILE A 91 -17.74 -2.66 -17.85
C ILE A 91 -18.64 -3.65 -17.10
N GLU A 92 -18.20 -4.19 -15.95
CA GLU A 92 -18.99 -5.14 -15.15
C GLU A 92 -20.31 -4.50 -14.67
N VAL A 93 -21.43 -5.16 -14.93
CA VAL A 93 -22.76 -4.81 -14.43
C VAL A 93 -23.23 -5.94 -13.52
N ARG A 94 -23.65 -5.62 -12.30
CA ARG A 94 -24.22 -6.59 -11.36
C ARG A 94 -25.68 -6.27 -11.10
N LEU A 95 -26.57 -7.10 -11.61
CA LEU A 95 -28.01 -6.95 -11.47
C LEU A 95 -28.46 -7.30 -10.04
N GLY A 96 -29.30 -6.44 -9.45
CA GLY A 96 -30.00 -6.71 -8.21
C GLY A 96 -31.24 -7.59 -8.42
N ASN A 97 -32.08 -7.71 -7.39
CA ASN A 97 -33.37 -8.38 -7.55
C ASN A 97 -34.21 -7.62 -8.60
N PRO A 98 -34.97 -8.30 -9.48
CA PRO A 98 -35.88 -7.65 -10.44
C PRO A 98 -36.81 -6.58 -9.83
N ASN A 99 -37.14 -6.69 -8.54
CA ASN A 99 -38.01 -5.74 -7.84
C ASN A 99 -37.25 -4.57 -7.19
N ASP A 100 -35.92 -4.61 -7.13
CA ASP A 100 -35.14 -3.54 -6.53
C ASP A 100 -35.16 -2.29 -7.42
N ILE A 101 -35.63 -1.18 -6.88
CA ILE A 101 -35.55 0.13 -7.57
C ILE A 101 -34.13 0.68 -7.47
N GLU A 102 -33.46 0.46 -6.34
CA GLU A 102 -32.10 0.89 -6.07
C GLU A 102 -31.36 -0.18 -5.26
N TRP A 103 -30.11 -0.45 -5.61
CA TRP A 103 -29.25 -1.33 -4.83
C TRP A 103 -27.81 -0.85 -4.85
N THR A 104 -27.10 -1.10 -3.76
CA THR A 104 -25.68 -0.75 -3.61
C THR A 104 -24.88 -1.98 -3.26
N LEU A 105 -23.71 -2.15 -3.90
CA LEU A 105 -22.82 -3.27 -3.65
C LEU A 105 -21.35 -2.86 -3.80
N SER A 106 -20.48 -3.68 -3.21
CA SER A 106 -19.03 -3.56 -3.37
C SER A 106 -18.57 -4.25 -4.66
N GLN A 107 -17.75 -3.56 -5.45
CA GLN A 107 -17.08 -4.08 -6.65
C GLN A 107 -15.58 -3.82 -6.57
N GLN A 108 -14.83 -4.43 -7.46
CA GLN A 108 -13.38 -4.29 -7.53
C GLN A 108 -12.94 -4.08 -8.98
N ASN A 109 -11.96 -3.20 -9.18
CA ASN A 109 -11.26 -3.01 -10.45
C ASN A 109 -9.75 -2.84 -10.20
N ALA A 110 -9.00 -2.42 -11.23
CA ALA A 110 -7.56 -2.19 -11.11
C ALA A 110 -7.19 -1.05 -10.13
N THR A 111 -8.11 -0.12 -9.87
CA THR A 111 -7.88 0.99 -8.93
C THR A 111 -8.07 0.51 -7.50
N GLY A 112 -9.11 -0.27 -7.22
CA GLY A 112 -9.48 -0.57 -5.84
C GLY A 112 -10.77 -1.35 -5.68
N VAL A 113 -11.16 -1.52 -4.42
CA VAL A 113 -12.52 -1.89 -4.04
C VAL A 113 -13.34 -0.61 -3.89
N PHE A 114 -14.52 -0.56 -4.50
CA PHE A 114 -15.39 0.60 -4.52
C PHE A 114 -16.86 0.23 -4.32
N PHE A 115 -17.63 1.15 -3.76
CA PHE A 115 -19.07 1.05 -3.66
C PHE A 115 -19.73 1.61 -4.92
N THR A 116 -20.72 0.89 -5.43
CA THR A 116 -21.50 1.29 -6.60
C THR A 116 -22.97 1.17 -6.30
N THR A 117 -23.73 2.18 -6.71
CA THR A 117 -25.18 2.19 -6.67
C THR A 117 -25.73 2.02 -8.06
N TYR A 118 -26.80 1.25 -8.16
CA TYR A 118 -27.58 1.02 -9.35
C TYR A 118 -29.01 1.47 -9.09
N ILE A 119 -29.63 2.11 -10.08
CA ILE A 119 -31.00 2.65 -9.99
C ILE A 119 -31.76 2.29 -11.26
N ARG A 120 -32.98 1.77 -11.12
CA ARG A 120 -33.98 1.68 -12.20
C ARG A 120 -34.85 2.94 -12.14
N PRO A 121 -34.60 3.95 -12.97
CA PRO A 121 -35.25 5.25 -12.84
C PRO A 121 -36.73 5.23 -13.21
N ASP A 122 -37.18 4.24 -13.98
CA ASP A 122 -38.57 4.12 -14.43
C ASP A 122 -39.02 2.66 -14.34
N ILE A 123 -40.05 2.41 -13.54
CA ILE A 123 -40.67 1.09 -13.40
C ILE A 123 -41.31 0.65 -14.73
N LYS A 124 -41.74 1.61 -15.58
CA LYS A 124 -42.29 1.33 -16.91
C LYS A 124 -41.20 0.97 -17.93
N ASN A 125 -39.94 1.28 -17.65
CA ASN A 125 -38.79 0.87 -18.45
C ASN A 125 -37.76 0.15 -17.56
N PRO A 126 -38.07 -1.10 -17.13
CA PRO A 126 -37.20 -1.86 -16.22
C PRO A 126 -35.85 -2.23 -16.86
N HIS A 127 -35.71 -2.02 -18.17
CA HIS A 127 -34.51 -2.32 -18.95
C HIS A 127 -33.45 -1.21 -18.86
N MET A 128 -33.83 0.01 -18.47
CA MET A 128 -32.87 1.08 -18.25
C MET A 128 -32.36 1.05 -16.80
N ILE A 129 -31.05 0.96 -16.63
CA ILE A 129 -30.37 0.98 -15.33
C ILE A 129 -29.32 2.09 -15.35
N ARG A 130 -29.32 2.93 -14.33
CA ARG A 130 -28.25 3.91 -14.08
C ARG A 130 -27.29 3.34 -13.06
N LYS A 131 -26.00 3.39 -13.35
CA LYS A 131 -24.92 2.96 -12.45
C LYS A 131 -24.08 4.18 -12.06
N ARG A 132 -23.76 4.32 -10.78
CA ARG A 132 -22.90 5.39 -10.25
C ARG A 132 -21.93 4.83 -9.23
N ARG A 133 -20.63 5.08 -9.44
CA ARG A 133 -19.60 4.82 -8.44
C ARG A 133 -19.66 5.88 -7.34
N LEU A 134 -19.69 5.45 -6.08
CA LEU A 134 -19.81 6.35 -4.93
C LEU A 134 -18.44 6.74 -4.36
N SER A 135 -17.66 5.73 -3.96
CA SER A 135 -16.39 5.91 -3.27
C SER A 135 -15.53 4.66 -3.37
N TYR A 136 -14.21 4.82 -3.18
CA TYR A 136 -13.28 3.72 -2.99
C TYR A 136 -13.15 3.41 -1.51
N SER A 137 -13.35 2.15 -1.12
CA SER A 137 -13.19 1.67 0.26
C SER A 137 -11.78 1.13 0.51
N LYS A 138 -11.14 0.56 -0.52
CA LYS A 138 -9.74 0.13 -0.50
C LYS A 138 -9.09 0.53 -1.80
N PHE A 139 -7.93 1.17 -1.71
CA PHE A 139 -7.12 1.49 -2.88
C PHE A 139 -6.00 0.46 -3.02
N HIS A 140 -5.80 -0.05 -4.23
CA HIS A 140 -4.72 -0.98 -4.51
C HIS A 140 -3.43 -0.21 -4.78
N GLN A 141 -2.98 0.58 -3.80
CA GLN A 141 -1.64 1.16 -3.83
C GLN A 141 -0.66 0.13 -3.28
N LYS A 142 0.46 -0.09 -3.99
CA LYS A 142 1.64 -0.65 -3.33
C LYS A 142 1.95 0.25 -2.14
N GLN A 143 2.03 -0.32 -0.93
CA GLN A 143 2.21 0.38 0.37
C GLN A 143 3.41 1.36 0.43
N ASN A 144 4.21 1.46 -0.62
CA ASN A 144 5.42 2.27 -0.70
C ASN A 144 5.27 3.60 -1.46
N TYR A 145 4.12 3.91 -2.06
CA TYR A 145 3.90 5.21 -2.71
C TYR A 145 2.95 6.07 -1.90
N ILE A 146 3.21 7.39 -1.92
CA ILE A 146 2.59 8.46 -1.12
C ILE A 146 1.12 8.14 -0.81
N PRO A 147 0.70 8.14 0.47
CA PRO A 147 -0.67 7.89 0.86
C PRO A 147 -1.61 8.73 0.01
N SER A 148 -2.46 8.09 -0.78
CA SER A 148 -3.32 8.78 -1.72
C SER A 148 -4.79 8.70 -1.33
N THR A 149 -5.51 9.77 -1.64
CA THR A 149 -6.97 9.85 -1.62
C THR A 149 -7.47 9.77 -3.06
N VAL A 150 -8.54 9.02 -3.27
CA VAL A 150 -9.20 8.89 -4.58
C VAL A 150 -10.55 9.58 -4.50
N THR A 151 -10.75 10.61 -5.30
CA THR A 151 -12.03 11.33 -5.40
C THR A 151 -12.69 10.99 -6.73
N ILE A 152 -13.96 10.62 -6.69
CA ILE A 152 -14.78 10.44 -7.88
C ILE A 152 -15.50 11.77 -8.14
N ASN A 153 -15.02 12.52 -9.12
CA ASN A 153 -15.64 13.79 -9.50
C ASN A 153 -16.95 13.56 -10.25
N THR A 154 -16.95 12.63 -11.21
CA THR A 154 -18.15 12.23 -11.94
C THR A 154 -18.15 10.73 -12.18
N SER A 155 -19.32 10.11 -12.10
CA SER A 155 -19.58 8.74 -12.55
C SER A 155 -21.02 8.68 -13.05
N LYS A 156 -21.18 8.66 -14.37
CA LYS A 156 -22.48 8.62 -15.05
C LYS A 156 -22.47 7.45 -16.02
N ASN A 157 -23.11 6.36 -15.60
CA ASN A 157 -23.17 5.17 -16.42
C ASN A 157 -24.63 4.82 -16.71
N THR A 158 -24.96 4.59 -17.98
CA THR A 158 -26.29 4.20 -18.44
C THR A 158 -26.21 2.83 -19.07
N ILE A 159 -27.03 1.91 -18.60
CA ILE A 159 -27.14 0.54 -19.11
C ILE A 159 -28.55 0.40 -19.66
N LEU A 160 -28.65 -0.07 -20.90
CA LEU A 160 -29.89 -0.48 -21.52
C LEU A 160 -29.82 -2.00 -21.75
N MET A 161 -30.70 -2.73 -21.08
CA MET A 161 -30.88 -4.16 -21.30
C MET A 161 -31.80 -4.39 -22.51
N GLN A 162 -31.70 -5.54 -23.14
CA GLN A 162 -32.70 -5.99 -24.10
C GLN A 162 -34.06 -6.23 -23.42
N PRO A 163 -35.19 -6.22 -24.15
CA PRO A 163 -36.52 -6.46 -23.59
C PRO A 163 -36.66 -7.81 -22.87
N ASP A 164 -35.86 -8.81 -23.22
CA ASP A 164 -35.83 -10.11 -22.54
C ASP A 164 -35.00 -10.11 -21.25
N GLY A 165 -34.30 -9.00 -20.96
CA GLY A 165 -33.43 -8.83 -19.81
C GLY A 165 -32.15 -9.67 -19.82
N ARG A 166 -31.86 -10.41 -20.90
CA ARG A 166 -30.76 -11.39 -20.93
C ARG A 166 -29.42 -10.77 -21.30
N TRP A 167 -29.44 -9.73 -22.14
CA TRP A 167 -28.25 -9.09 -22.67
C TRP A 167 -28.27 -7.59 -22.45
N ILE A 168 -27.08 -7.02 -22.29
CA ILE A 168 -26.86 -5.58 -22.40
C ILE A 168 -26.98 -5.24 -23.89
N ASP A 169 -27.93 -4.38 -24.22
CA ASP A 169 -28.07 -3.79 -25.56
C ASP A 169 -27.06 -2.66 -25.76
N HIS A 170 -26.99 -1.78 -24.75
CA HIS A 170 -26.11 -0.62 -24.74
C HIS A 170 -25.58 -0.32 -23.33
N LEU A 171 -24.32 0.11 -23.23
CA LEU A 171 -23.72 0.57 -21.99
C LEU A 171 -22.81 1.77 -22.28
N ASP A 172 -23.14 2.91 -21.70
CA ASP A 172 -22.29 4.10 -21.70
C ASP A 172 -21.74 4.34 -20.30
N ILE A 173 -20.46 4.69 -20.23
CA ILE A 173 -19.72 5.01 -19.01
C ILE A 173 -18.99 6.33 -19.22
N ASP A 174 -19.21 7.30 -18.33
CA ASP A 174 -18.46 8.55 -18.25
C ASP A 174 -17.98 8.77 -16.81
N GLU A 175 -16.67 8.64 -16.60
CA GLU A 175 -16.04 8.74 -15.28
C GLU A 175 -14.91 9.76 -15.25
N HIS A 176 -14.83 10.51 -14.15
CA HIS A 176 -13.75 11.42 -13.83
C HIS A 176 -13.24 11.12 -12.43
N ILE A 177 -12.02 10.63 -12.32
CA ILE A 177 -11.39 10.19 -11.07
C ILE A 177 -10.12 11.01 -10.84
N ILE A 178 -9.98 11.58 -9.66
CA ILE A 178 -8.79 12.35 -9.26
C ILE A 178 -8.07 11.62 -8.13
N PHE A 179 -6.76 11.49 -8.28
CA PHE A 179 -5.84 10.99 -7.26
C PHE A 179 -5.12 12.17 -6.66
N LYS A 180 -5.15 12.27 -5.33
CA LYS A 180 -4.37 13.26 -4.56
C LYS A 180 -3.60 12.56 -3.46
N THR A 181 -2.59 13.19 -2.88
CA THR A 181 -2.00 12.73 -1.62
C THR A 181 -2.97 12.99 -0.46
N LYS A 182 -2.69 12.46 0.74
CA LYS A 182 -3.45 12.81 1.95
C LYS A 182 -3.40 14.30 2.27
N GLU A 183 -2.30 14.97 1.90
CA GLU A 183 -2.10 16.41 2.05
C GLU A 183 -2.78 17.22 0.92
N GLY A 184 -3.55 16.56 0.05
CA GLY A 184 -4.30 17.21 -1.04
C GLY A 184 -3.47 17.56 -2.28
N VAL A 185 -2.21 17.12 -2.35
CA VAL A 185 -1.36 17.34 -3.53
C VAL A 185 -1.86 16.50 -4.69
N PHE A 186 -2.09 17.12 -5.84
CA PHE A 186 -2.57 16.43 -7.04
C PHE A 186 -1.55 15.41 -7.56
N ILE A 187 -1.98 14.17 -7.76
CA ILE A 187 -1.18 13.06 -8.33
C ILE A 187 -1.59 12.79 -9.78
N SER A 188 -2.88 12.58 -10.03
CA SER A 188 -3.39 12.17 -11.35
C SER A 188 -4.86 12.56 -11.56
N ASP A 189 -5.24 12.75 -12.83
CA ASP A 189 -6.60 12.99 -13.30
C ASP A 189 -6.91 12.00 -14.43
N ILE A 190 -7.90 11.13 -14.21
CA ILE A 190 -8.34 10.12 -15.16
C ILE A 190 -9.74 10.49 -15.62
N LYS A 191 -9.89 10.74 -16.92
CA LYS A 191 -11.18 10.88 -17.60
C LYS A 191 -11.40 9.68 -18.50
N LYS A 192 -12.50 8.97 -18.29
CA LYS A 192 -12.81 7.73 -18.99
C LYS A 192 -14.16 7.84 -19.65
N LYS A 193 -14.20 7.50 -20.94
CA LYS A 193 -15.44 7.24 -21.68
C LYS A 193 -15.41 5.84 -22.25
N THR A 194 -16.47 5.08 -22.08
CA THR A 194 -16.61 3.74 -22.66
C THR A 194 -18.04 3.57 -23.15
N SER A 195 -18.19 3.06 -24.36
CA SER A 195 -19.48 2.71 -24.93
C SER A 195 -19.40 1.25 -25.41
N VAL A 196 -20.40 0.46 -25.05
CA VAL A 196 -20.55 -0.94 -25.45
C VAL A 196 -21.90 -1.07 -26.13
N GLN A 197 -21.93 -1.70 -27.28
CA GLN A 197 -23.16 -1.94 -28.04
C GLN A 197 -23.20 -3.40 -28.49
N LYS A 198 -24.36 -4.03 -28.38
CA LYS A 198 -24.60 -5.34 -28.97
C LYS A 198 -24.62 -5.20 -30.49
N VAL A 199 -23.82 -6.00 -31.18
CA VAL A 199 -23.83 -6.11 -32.64
C VAL A 199 -24.12 -7.56 -33.00
N GLU A 200 -25.09 -7.78 -33.89
CA GLU A 200 -25.33 -9.11 -34.46
C GLU A 200 -24.24 -9.38 -35.50
N THR A 201 -23.48 -10.46 -35.31
CA THR A 201 -22.43 -10.87 -36.24
C THR A 201 -22.72 -12.28 -36.73
N ASP A 202 -22.18 -12.63 -37.90
CA ASP A 202 -22.09 -14.04 -38.31
C ASP A 202 -21.44 -14.84 -37.18
N LYS A 203 -22.09 -15.96 -36.81
CA LYS A 203 -21.72 -16.78 -35.65
C LYS A 203 -20.22 -17.05 -35.68
N MET A 204 -19.49 -16.69 -34.62
CA MET A 204 -18.19 -17.29 -34.40
C MET A 204 -18.41 -18.81 -34.38
N ALA A 205 -17.53 -19.57 -35.02
CA ALA A 205 -17.62 -21.02 -34.95
C ALA A 205 -17.23 -21.48 -33.54
N PHE A 206 -18.16 -21.41 -32.58
CA PHE A 206 -18.01 -21.92 -31.20
C PHE A 206 -17.48 -23.36 -31.19
N ASN A 207 -17.80 -24.12 -32.24
CA ASN A 207 -17.41 -25.51 -32.42
C ASN A 207 -15.91 -25.74 -32.70
N ARG A 208 -15.10 -24.72 -33.04
CA ARG A 208 -13.65 -24.90 -33.32
C ARG A 208 -12.74 -24.59 -32.14
N ILE A 209 -13.21 -23.85 -31.14
CA ILE A 209 -12.44 -23.59 -29.92
C ILE A 209 -13.00 -24.49 -28.83
N ALA A 210 -12.79 -25.80 -28.99
CA ALA A 210 -12.87 -26.70 -27.85
C ALA A 210 -11.96 -26.11 -26.79
N LEU A 211 -12.51 -25.82 -25.60
CA LEU A 211 -11.78 -25.27 -24.46
C LEU A 211 -10.50 -26.07 -24.30
N ALA A 212 -9.38 -25.51 -24.75
CA ALA A 212 -8.14 -26.24 -24.71
C ALA A 212 -7.86 -26.51 -23.23
N PRO A 213 -7.48 -27.74 -22.84
CA PRO A 213 -7.19 -28.08 -21.44
C PRO A 213 -6.07 -27.20 -20.82
N GLU A 214 -5.43 -26.37 -21.63
CA GLU A 214 -4.29 -25.52 -21.30
C GLU A 214 -4.62 -24.09 -20.83
N TRP A 215 -5.90 -23.76 -20.64
CA TRP A 215 -6.30 -22.41 -20.25
C TRP A 215 -5.97 -22.10 -18.78
N ARG A 216 -5.42 -20.92 -18.53
CA ARG A 216 -5.18 -20.39 -17.18
C ARG A 216 -6.44 -19.68 -16.70
N TRP A 217 -7.14 -20.32 -15.76
CA TRP A 217 -8.34 -19.76 -15.14
C TRP A 217 -8.00 -18.93 -13.91
N ARG A 218 -8.63 -17.76 -13.78
CA ARG A 218 -8.46 -16.83 -12.66
C ARG A 218 -9.82 -16.39 -12.15
N ASN A 219 -10.02 -16.36 -10.84
CA ASN A 219 -11.27 -15.85 -10.29
C ASN A 219 -11.31 -14.33 -10.51
N ALA A 220 -12.48 -13.83 -10.92
CA ALA A 220 -12.66 -12.42 -11.22
C ALA A 220 -12.52 -11.54 -9.96
N ASP A 221 -12.80 -12.09 -8.78
CA ASP A 221 -12.63 -11.40 -7.50
C ASP A 221 -11.21 -11.59 -6.91
N SER A 222 -10.37 -12.45 -7.51
CA SER A 222 -9.01 -12.72 -7.00
C SER A 222 -7.94 -11.89 -7.71
N LEU A 223 -8.25 -10.67 -8.15
CA LEU A 223 -7.28 -9.81 -8.86
C LEU A 223 -5.95 -9.79 -8.08
N PRO A 224 -4.88 -10.43 -8.58
CA PRO A 224 -3.55 -10.18 -8.11
C PRO A 224 -3.16 -8.83 -8.73
N LEU A 225 -3.21 -7.77 -7.94
CA LEU A 225 -2.70 -6.47 -8.38
C LEU A 225 -1.18 -6.39 -8.34
N GLN A 226 -0.54 -7.49 -7.97
CA GLN A 226 0.85 -7.67 -8.27
C GLN A 226 0.94 -7.91 -9.77
N TRP A 227 1.39 -6.88 -10.49
CA TRP A 227 2.32 -7.12 -11.58
C TRP A 227 3.34 -8.07 -10.99
N ASP A 228 3.28 -9.34 -11.38
CA ASP A 228 4.36 -10.25 -11.06
C ASP A 228 5.60 -9.53 -11.57
N SER A 229 6.49 -9.13 -10.65
CA SER A 229 7.71 -8.42 -11.03
C SER A 229 8.55 -9.24 -12.01
N ASN A 230 8.26 -10.54 -12.11
CA ASN A 230 8.83 -11.47 -13.07
C ASN A 230 8.24 -11.35 -14.49
N ASP A 231 7.04 -10.77 -14.66
CA ASP A 231 6.35 -10.59 -15.96
C ASP A 231 6.51 -9.19 -16.57
N VAL A 232 7.43 -8.38 -16.04
CA VAL A 232 7.83 -7.14 -16.72
C VAL A 232 8.41 -7.55 -18.07
N VAL A 233 7.78 -7.13 -19.17
CA VAL A 233 8.35 -7.32 -20.51
C VAL A 233 9.75 -6.73 -20.51
N ILE A 234 10.74 -7.61 -20.53
CA ILE A 234 12.14 -7.24 -20.58
C ILE A 234 12.37 -6.65 -21.97
N ASP A 235 12.56 -5.34 -22.01
CA ASP A 235 12.94 -4.64 -23.24
C ASP A 235 14.27 -5.21 -23.75
N ASP A 236 14.28 -5.70 -25.00
CA ASP A 236 15.44 -6.33 -25.62
C ASP A 236 16.68 -5.41 -25.61
N LYS A 237 16.50 -4.08 -25.50
CA LYS A 237 17.62 -3.16 -25.34
C LYS A 237 18.45 -3.48 -24.09
N PHE A 238 17.80 -3.84 -22.97
CA PHE A 238 18.49 -4.14 -21.73
C PHE A 238 19.20 -5.49 -21.79
N ARG A 239 18.77 -6.42 -22.65
CA ARG A 239 19.48 -7.70 -22.86
C ARG A 239 20.80 -7.54 -23.61
N ARG A 240 20.91 -6.50 -24.45
CA ARG A 240 22.09 -6.21 -25.28
C ARG A 240 23.02 -5.16 -24.68
N MET A 241 22.54 -4.41 -23.69
CA MET A 241 23.30 -3.34 -23.02
C MET A 241 24.37 -3.95 -22.10
N ASN A 242 25.64 -3.57 -22.24
CA ASN A 242 26.67 -3.97 -21.27
C ASN A 242 26.63 -3.07 -20.01
N LEU A 243 27.26 -3.52 -18.93
CA LEU A 243 27.26 -2.81 -17.64
C LEU A 243 27.82 -1.38 -17.75
N ALA A 244 28.92 -1.18 -18.49
CA ALA A 244 29.51 0.16 -18.65
C ALA A 244 28.56 1.14 -19.34
N SER A 245 27.89 0.69 -20.41
CA SER A 245 26.89 1.49 -21.13
C SER A 245 25.67 1.77 -20.26
N PHE A 246 25.26 0.79 -19.45
CA PHE A 246 24.18 0.96 -18.48
C PHE A 246 24.53 2.04 -17.45
N ILE A 247 25.70 1.95 -16.79
CA ILE A 247 26.10 2.92 -15.76
C ILE A 247 26.15 4.34 -16.34
N LYS A 248 26.68 4.51 -17.55
CA LYS A 248 26.71 5.82 -18.23
C LYS A 248 25.30 6.38 -18.45
N GLN A 249 24.35 5.57 -18.92
CA GLN A 249 22.97 6.02 -19.11
C GLN A 249 22.27 6.29 -17.78
N TRP A 250 22.55 5.46 -16.78
CA TRP A 250 21.96 5.58 -15.46
C TRP A 250 22.39 6.86 -14.73
N GLN A 251 23.65 7.26 -14.90
CA GLN A 251 24.17 8.54 -14.42
C GLN A 251 23.48 9.75 -15.07
N LEU A 252 23.22 9.68 -16.38
CA LEU A 252 22.55 10.77 -17.10
C LEU A 252 21.14 11.04 -16.57
N LEU A 253 20.41 10.00 -16.13
CA LEU A 253 19.07 10.14 -15.55
C LEU A 253 19.05 10.94 -14.24
N LEU A 254 20.18 11.09 -13.54
CA LEU A 254 20.28 11.86 -12.31
C LEU A 254 20.54 13.35 -12.54
N HIS A 255 20.83 13.74 -13.78
CA HIS A 255 21.08 15.14 -14.12
C HIS A 255 19.89 15.81 -14.82
N GLU A 256 18.79 15.09 -15.06
CA GLU A 256 17.57 15.61 -15.70
C GLU A 256 16.61 16.24 -14.67
N ASP A 257 16.45 17.56 -14.65
CA ASP A 257 15.78 18.39 -13.61
C ASP A 257 14.27 18.15 -13.37
N GLU A 258 13.81 16.90 -13.40
CA GLU A 258 12.44 16.44 -13.19
C GLU A 258 12.27 15.83 -11.78
N GLY A 259 11.21 16.22 -11.07
CA GLY A 259 10.96 15.89 -9.66
C GLY A 259 10.66 14.42 -9.31
N ASN A 260 11.19 13.44 -10.06
CA ASN A 260 11.08 12.02 -9.74
C ASN A 260 12.29 11.15 -10.20
N GLN A 261 13.47 11.74 -10.33
CA GLN A 261 14.67 11.02 -10.81
C GLN A 261 14.98 9.74 -10.00
N ILE A 262 14.77 9.75 -8.68
CA ILE A 262 15.12 8.62 -7.80
C ILE A 262 14.34 7.36 -8.19
N ASP A 263 13.02 7.46 -8.37
CA ASP A 263 12.20 6.30 -8.75
C ASP A 263 12.47 5.86 -10.20
N ILE A 264 12.66 6.82 -11.11
CA ILE A 264 12.99 6.54 -12.52
C ILE A 264 14.32 5.79 -12.61
N SER A 265 15.34 6.29 -11.90
CA SER A 265 16.67 5.72 -11.78
C SER A 265 16.63 4.30 -11.19
N ALA A 266 15.90 4.10 -10.08
CA ALA A 266 15.76 2.79 -9.46
C ALA A 266 15.03 1.78 -10.37
N LEU A 267 14.00 2.24 -11.09
CA LEU A 267 13.28 1.40 -12.05
C LEU A 267 14.13 1.07 -13.27
N PHE A 268 14.99 2.00 -13.72
CA PHE A 268 15.94 1.77 -14.82
C PHE A 268 16.93 0.67 -14.46
N LEU A 269 17.54 0.75 -13.26
CA LEU A 269 18.40 -0.32 -12.73
C LEU A 269 17.65 -1.65 -12.60
N ALA A 270 16.45 -1.62 -12.04
CA ALA A 270 15.64 -2.83 -11.87
C ALA A 270 15.31 -3.52 -13.20
N LYS A 271 15.03 -2.76 -14.26
CA LYS A 271 14.81 -3.31 -15.61
C LYS A 271 16.08 -3.95 -16.16
N PHE A 272 17.24 -3.31 -16.00
CA PHE A 272 18.52 -3.86 -16.41
C PHE A 272 18.87 -5.16 -15.68
N LEU A 273 18.76 -5.19 -14.35
CA LEU A 273 19.10 -6.37 -13.55
C LEU A 273 18.11 -7.52 -13.73
N ARG A 274 16.82 -7.25 -14.01
CA ARG A 274 15.87 -8.29 -14.44
C ARG A 274 16.23 -8.86 -15.81
N ALA A 275 16.68 -8.01 -16.73
CA ALA A 275 17.09 -8.44 -18.06
C ALA A 275 18.36 -9.28 -18.07
N GLN A 276 19.28 -9.00 -17.14
CA GLN A 276 20.56 -9.68 -17.00
C GLN A 276 20.87 -10.00 -15.53
N PRO A 277 20.25 -11.05 -14.95
CA PRO A 277 20.45 -11.39 -13.54
C PRO A 277 21.91 -11.61 -13.15
N ALA A 278 22.73 -12.16 -14.07
CA ALA A 278 24.16 -12.36 -13.88
C ALA A 278 24.94 -11.05 -13.63
N MET A 279 24.45 -9.90 -14.13
CA MET A 279 25.08 -8.60 -13.92
C MET A 279 24.93 -8.09 -12.48
N THR A 280 24.06 -8.70 -11.67
CA THR A 280 23.87 -8.31 -10.27
C THR A 280 25.17 -8.41 -9.48
N MET A 281 25.94 -9.49 -9.65
CA MET A 281 27.22 -9.67 -8.94
C MET A 281 28.30 -8.70 -9.44
N HIS A 282 28.34 -8.40 -10.74
CA HIS A 282 29.24 -7.39 -11.27
C HIS A 282 28.89 -5.99 -10.74
N PHE A 283 27.60 -5.67 -10.62
CA PHE A 283 27.13 -4.44 -10.03
C PHE A 283 27.49 -4.31 -8.54
N LEU A 284 27.43 -5.41 -7.78
CA LEU A 284 27.89 -5.44 -6.40
C LEU A 284 29.38 -5.08 -6.25
N GLN A 285 30.23 -5.56 -7.15
CA GLN A 285 31.65 -5.19 -7.14
C GLN A 285 31.87 -3.68 -7.35
N LEU A 286 31.01 -3.02 -8.13
CA LEU A 286 31.04 -1.57 -8.28
C LEU A 286 30.63 -0.83 -7.00
N ILE A 287 29.64 -1.34 -6.26
CA ILE A 287 29.28 -0.80 -4.93
C ILE A 287 30.42 -1.02 -3.94
N LYS A 288 31.01 -2.22 -3.93
CA LYS A 288 32.08 -2.62 -3.00
C LYS A 288 33.35 -1.78 -3.18
N SER A 289 33.76 -1.59 -4.44
CA SER A 289 34.93 -0.77 -4.80
C SER A 289 34.75 0.72 -4.53
N GLY A 290 33.51 1.19 -4.38
CA GLY A 290 33.21 2.61 -4.17
C GLY A 290 33.35 3.49 -5.40
N ILE A 291 33.55 2.91 -6.59
CA ILE A 291 33.76 3.64 -7.85
C ILE A 291 32.52 4.42 -8.32
N LEU A 292 31.34 4.02 -7.85
CA LEU A 292 30.08 4.69 -8.18
C LEU A 292 29.89 6.00 -7.40
N GLY A 293 30.51 6.15 -6.22
CA GLY A 293 30.24 7.25 -5.31
C GLY A 293 28.91 7.09 -4.55
N ASP A 294 28.78 7.82 -3.44
CA ASP A 294 27.73 7.58 -2.44
C ASP A 294 26.30 7.66 -3.00
N GLU A 295 26.03 8.62 -3.88
CA GLU A 295 24.68 8.84 -4.42
C GLU A 295 24.22 7.65 -5.28
N LEU A 296 25.07 7.18 -6.19
CA LEU A 296 24.78 6.03 -7.04
C LEU A 296 24.78 4.73 -6.24
N GLU A 297 25.64 4.58 -5.23
CA GLU A 297 25.59 3.43 -4.31
C GLU A 297 24.24 3.36 -3.60
N ARG A 298 23.78 4.47 -3.03
CA ARG A 298 22.47 4.60 -2.36
C ARG A 298 21.32 4.21 -3.30
N LEU A 299 21.32 4.76 -4.51
CA LEU A 299 20.31 4.48 -5.53
C LEU A 299 20.40 3.04 -6.04
N GLY A 300 21.61 2.49 -6.11
CA GLY A 300 21.88 1.12 -6.50
C GLY A 300 21.27 0.13 -5.54
N ILE A 301 21.49 0.34 -4.24
CA ILE A 301 20.90 -0.48 -3.17
C ILE A 301 19.38 -0.36 -3.17
N PHE A 302 18.84 0.83 -3.35
CA PHE A 302 17.39 1.02 -3.49
C PHE A 302 16.84 0.31 -4.75
N GLY A 303 17.54 0.38 -5.88
CA GLY A 303 17.15 -0.29 -7.12
C GLY A 303 17.24 -1.83 -7.03
N LEU A 304 18.18 -2.39 -6.25
CA LEU A 304 18.20 -3.82 -5.93
C LEU A 304 16.89 -4.26 -5.24
N ARG A 305 16.38 -3.47 -4.29
CA ARG A 305 15.06 -3.73 -3.69
C ARG A 305 13.94 -3.69 -4.72
N VAL A 306 13.95 -2.66 -5.58
CA VAL A 306 12.93 -2.47 -6.64
C VAL A 306 12.97 -3.60 -7.67
N THR A 307 14.14 -4.24 -7.87
CA THR A 307 14.34 -5.38 -8.79
C THR A 307 13.49 -6.58 -8.39
N ALA A 308 13.33 -6.83 -7.08
CA ALA A 308 12.42 -7.85 -6.52
C ALA A 308 12.67 -9.30 -7.02
N THR A 309 13.90 -9.64 -7.41
CA THR A 309 14.32 -10.98 -7.82
C THR A 309 15.10 -11.70 -6.72
N ALA A 310 15.21 -13.03 -6.78
CA ALA A 310 16.04 -13.81 -5.86
C ALA A 310 17.51 -13.37 -5.90
N ALA A 311 18.06 -13.08 -7.10
CA ALA A 311 19.42 -12.56 -7.26
C ALA A 311 19.62 -11.21 -6.55
N ALA A 312 18.66 -10.29 -6.67
CA ALA A 312 18.76 -9.00 -5.99
C ALA A 312 18.60 -9.12 -4.46
N ARG A 313 17.76 -10.05 -3.98
CA ARG A 313 17.66 -10.38 -2.55
C ARG A 313 18.98 -10.91 -2.02
N HIS A 314 19.58 -11.87 -2.72
CA HIS A 314 20.87 -12.43 -2.36
C HIS A 314 21.96 -11.35 -2.34
N ALA A 315 21.97 -10.48 -3.36
CA ALA A 315 22.90 -9.36 -3.43
C ALA A 315 22.78 -8.38 -2.24
N LEU A 316 21.55 -8.07 -1.82
CA LEU A 316 21.33 -7.26 -0.62
C LEU A 316 21.82 -7.99 0.64
N ILE A 317 21.56 -9.29 0.78
CA ILE A 317 22.09 -10.09 1.90
C ILE A 317 23.63 -10.04 1.90
N THR A 318 24.27 -10.24 0.74
CA THR A 318 25.73 -10.14 0.59
C THR A 318 26.26 -8.78 1.06
N ILE A 319 25.65 -7.67 0.62
CA ILE A 319 26.06 -6.33 1.08
C ILE A 319 26.01 -6.23 2.60
N VAL A 320 24.95 -6.78 3.22
CA VAL A 320 24.78 -6.68 4.67
C VAL A 320 25.80 -7.52 5.45
N THR A 321 26.07 -8.75 4.98
CA THR A 321 26.92 -9.71 5.70
C THR A 321 28.41 -9.53 5.45
N ASP A 322 28.81 -8.96 4.32
CA ASP A 322 30.23 -8.76 3.96
C ASP A 322 30.76 -7.46 4.58
N SER A 323 31.70 -7.59 5.51
CA SER A 323 32.30 -6.48 6.25
C SER A 323 33.21 -5.59 5.38
N GLU A 324 33.58 -6.02 4.18
CA GLU A 324 34.34 -5.18 3.23
C GLU A 324 33.46 -4.09 2.59
N TYR A 325 32.13 -4.19 2.69
CA TYR A 325 31.24 -3.08 2.31
C TYR A 325 31.23 -1.99 3.39
N ARG A 326 31.22 -0.73 2.95
CA ARG A 326 31.08 0.44 3.84
C ARG A 326 29.84 0.32 4.71
N LEU A 327 29.96 0.64 6.00
CA LEU A 327 28.88 0.49 7.00
C LEU A 327 27.54 1.07 6.55
N TYR A 328 27.55 2.28 5.98
CA TYR A 328 26.31 2.94 5.54
C TYR A 328 25.62 2.18 4.40
N ASN A 329 26.37 1.48 3.54
CA ASN A 329 25.80 0.62 2.49
C ASN A 329 25.19 -0.65 3.08
N ARG A 330 25.83 -1.22 4.11
CA ARG A 330 25.26 -2.34 4.90
C ARG A 330 23.93 -1.93 5.54
N GLN A 331 23.88 -0.76 6.19
CA GLN A 331 22.65 -0.22 6.78
C GLN A 331 21.55 0.05 5.74
N ARG A 332 21.89 0.67 4.60
CA ARG A 332 20.96 0.89 3.49
C ARG A 332 20.39 -0.43 2.95
N ALA A 333 21.22 -1.46 2.88
CA ALA A 333 20.81 -2.79 2.43
C ALA A 333 19.87 -3.48 3.44
N VAL A 334 20.09 -3.33 4.75
CA VAL A 334 19.13 -3.78 5.78
C VAL A 334 17.77 -3.10 5.61
N VAL A 335 17.76 -1.77 5.44
CA VAL A 335 16.51 -1.00 5.19
C VAL A 335 15.83 -1.45 3.90
N ALA A 336 16.60 -1.77 2.86
CA ALA A 336 16.09 -2.31 1.61
C ALA A 336 15.44 -3.70 1.80
N LEU A 337 16.08 -4.59 2.56
CA LEU A 337 15.57 -5.92 2.89
C LEU A 337 14.28 -5.86 3.71
N ALA A 338 14.16 -4.93 4.66
CA ALA A 338 12.97 -4.72 5.50
C ALA A 338 11.67 -4.49 4.70
N LYS A 339 11.79 -3.99 3.46
CA LYS A 339 10.67 -3.71 2.53
C LYS A 339 10.85 -4.42 1.19
N PHE A 340 11.47 -5.59 1.20
CA PHE A 340 11.67 -6.39 0.00
C PHE A 340 10.32 -6.95 -0.50
N PRO A 341 9.94 -6.78 -1.78
CA PRO A 341 8.58 -7.12 -2.24
C PRO A 341 8.19 -8.60 -2.16
N ASN A 342 9.18 -9.50 -2.26
CA ASN A 342 9.00 -10.96 -2.22
C ASN A 342 9.81 -11.55 -1.06
N PRO A 343 9.43 -11.26 0.20
CA PRO A 343 10.15 -11.73 1.36
C PRO A 343 9.97 -13.26 1.51
N SER A 344 10.91 -13.89 2.21
CA SER A 344 10.86 -15.32 2.56
C SER A 344 11.19 -15.52 4.03
N THR A 345 10.89 -16.69 4.57
CA THR A 345 11.33 -17.08 5.92
C THR A 345 12.85 -17.07 6.04
N ASP A 346 13.58 -17.52 5.01
CA ASP A 346 15.05 -17.47 4.99
C ASP A 346 15.61 -16.04 5.12
N LEU A 347 14.85 -15.03 4.68
CA LEU A 347 15.25 -13.63 4.87
C LEU A 347 15.12 -13.21 6.34
N VAL A 348 14.08 -13.68 7.03
CA VAL A 348 13.93 -13.48 8.48
C VAL A 348 15.09 -14.13 9.21
N ASP A 349 15.43 -15.38 8.88
CA ASP A 349 16.57 -16.08 9.46
C ASP A 349 17.87 -15.33 9.19
N SER A 350 18.12 -14.89 7.95
CA SER A 350 19.33 -14.13 7.60
C SER A 350 19.48 -12.84 8.42
N LEU A 351 18.37 -12.13 8.67
CA LEU A 351 18.38 -10.91 9.50
C LEU A 351 18.59 -11.23 10.99
N ARG A 352 17.99 -12.31 11.49
CA ARG A 352 18.19 -12.79 12.86
C ARG A 352 19.65 -13.20 13.07
N ASP A 353 20.18 -14.06 12.21
CA ASP A 353 21.52 -14.61 12.33
C ASP A 353 22.57 -13.50 12.22
N LEU A 354 22.37 -12.54 11.32
CA LEU A 354 23.17 -11.31 11.27
C LEU A 354 23.15 -10.57 12.61
N SER A 355 21.97 -10.36 13.20
CA SER A 355 21.86 -9.64 14.48
C SER A 355 22.61 -10.36 15.61
N MET A 356 22.62 -11.70 15.59
CA MET A 356 23.33 -12.52 16.58
C MET A 356 24.85 -12.54 16.35
N SER A 357 25.31 -12.36 15.11
CA SER A 357 26.75 -12.41 14.76
C SER A 357 27.53 -11.12 15.02
N LEU A 358 26.85 -9.99 15.22
CA LEU A 358 27.46 -8.66 15.32
C LEU A 358 27.80 -8.31 16.77
N SER A 359 28.96 -7.70 17.02
CA SER A 359 29.41 -7.35 18.36
C SER A 359 28.53 -6.28 19.02
N VAL A 360 28.42 -6.36 20.34
CA VAL A 360 27.83 -5.32 21.21
C VAL A 360 28.81 -4.20 21.54
N ASP A 361 30.11 -4.46 21.46
CA ASP A 361 31.15 -3.53 21.91
C ASP A 361 31.49 -2.47 20.86
N SER A 362 31.24 -2.77 19.58
CA SER A 362 31.38 -1.81 18.49
C SER A 362 30.08 -1.03 18.30
N VAL A 363 30.14 0.30 18.44
CA VAL A 363 29.00 1.20 18.20
C VAL A 363 28.40 1.01 16.79
N GLU A 364 29.28 0.79 15.80
CA GLU A 364 28.89 0.58 14.41
C GLU A 364 28.15 -0.75 14.21
N GLU A 365 28.69 -1.84 14.78
CA GLU A 365 28.08 -3.16 14.69
C GLU A 365 26.78 -3.25 15.51
N ALA A 366 26.73 -2.63 16.68
CA ALA A 366 25.51 -2.52 17.48
C ALA A 366 24.40 -1.77 16.73
N SER A 367 24.74 -0.71 15.99
CA SER A 367 23.78 0.01 15.14
C SER A 367 23.24 -0.87 14.00
N LEU A 368 24.12 -1.65 13.35
CA LEU A 368 23.71 -2.58 12.30
C LEU A 368 22.88 -3.75 12.86
N ARG A 369 23.25 -4.29 14.02
CA ARG A 369 22.49 -5.31 14.76
C ARG A 369 21.06 -4.85 15.01
N ASN A 370 20.91 -3.67 15.61
CA ASN A 370 19.60 -3.13 15.93
C ASN A 370 18.77 -2.90 14.65
N SER A 371 19.41 -2.41 13.58
CA SER A 371 18.75 -2.23 12.28
C SER A 371 18.21 -3.55 11.72
N ALA A 372 18.94 -4.66 11.89
CA ALA A 372 18.52 -5.98 11.44
C ALA A 372 17.28 -6.47 12.22
N ILE A 373 17.26 -6.31 13.54
CA ILE A 373 16.11 -6.65 14.38
C ILE A 373 14.89 -5.78 14.00
N TYR A 374 15.09 -4.47 13.80
CA TYR A 374 14.02 -3.56 13.35
C TYR A 374 13.47 -3.93 11.96
N ALA A 375 14.33 -4.46 11.09
CA ALA A 375 13.94 -4.94 9.78
C ALA A 375 13.00 -6.15 9.89
N ILE A 376 13.20 -7.07 10.83
CA ILE A 376 12.30 -8.21 11.08
C ILE A 376 10.89 -7.71 11.41
N GLY A 377 10.76 -6.78 12.36
CA GLY A 377 9.46 -6.19 12.71
C GLY A 377 8.79 -5.44 11.56
N THR A 378 9.57 -4.73 10.75
CA THR A 378 9.04 -4.09 9.53
C THR A 378 8.57 -5.14 8.52
N LEU A 379 9.32 -6.23 8.36
CA LEU A 379 9.01 -7.33 7.45
C LEU A 379 7.71 -8.02 7.85
N GLU A 380 7.49 -8.24 9.14
CA GLU A 380 6.23 -8.77 9.66
C GLU A 380 5.03 -7.90 9.24
N ASN A 381 5.13 -6.58 9.39
CA ASN A 381 4.07 -5.65 9.06
C ASN A 381 3.73 -5.67 7.56
N VAL A 382 4.74 -5.48 6.71
CA VAL A 382 4.54 -5.39 5.25
C VAL A 382 4.10 -6.73 4.66
N SER A 383 4.47 -7.85 5.29
CA SER A 383 4.13 -9.20 4.85
C SER A 383 2.74 -9.65 5.31
N ARG A 384 2.07 -8.93 6.23
CA ARG A 384 0.85 -9.41 6.90
C ARG A 384 -0.27 -9.85 5.93
N VAL A 385 -0.46 -9.07 4.85
CA VAL A 385 -1.53 -9.33 3.88
C VAL A 385 -1.07 -10.22 2.74
N GLU A 386 0.10 -9.91 2.16
CA GLU A 386 0.57 -10.55 0.92
C GLU A 386 1.35 -11.85 1.17
N HIS A 387 2.02 -11.96 2.32
CA HIS A 387 2.89 -13.10 2.68
C HIS A 387 2.66 -13.53 4.14
N PRO A 388 1.44 -13.98 4.51
CA PRO A 388 1.05 -14.24 5.90
C PRO A 388 1.89 -15.33 6.58
N GLN A 389 2.48 -16.26 5.83
CA GLN A 389 3.45 -17.23 6.34
C GLN A 389 4.75 -16.56 6.83
N VAL A 390 5.27 -15.56 6.09
CA VAL A 390 6.48 -14.82 6.49
C VAL A 390 6.16 -13.93 7.68
N SER A 391 4.98 -13.30 7.70
CA SER A 391 4.51 -12.51 8.84
C SER A 391 4.42 -13.35 10.12
N ARG A 392 3.78 -14.53 10.06
CA ARG A 392 3.71 -15.45 11.22
C ARG A 392 5.08 -15.92 11.68
N TYR A 393 5.99 -16.20 10.76
CA TYR A 393 7.35 -16.60 11.10
C TYR A 393 8.11 -15.47 11.80
N ALA A 394 8.10 -14.25 11.23
CA ALA A 394 8.71 -13.07 11.84
C ALA A 394 8.12 -12.76 13.23
N HIS A 395 6.81 -12.90 13.38
CA HIS A 395 6.12 -12.77 14.68
C HIS A 395 6.68 -13.76 15.72
N SER A 396 6.79 -15.05 15.35
CA SER A 396 7.35 -16.07 16.24
C SER A 396 8.82 -15.81 16.57
N THR A 397 9.62 -15.33 15.61
CA THR A 397 11.02 -14.96 15.83
C THR A 397 11.15 -13.83 16.85
N LEU A 398 10.31 -12.79 16.75
CA LEU A 398 10.34 -11.67 17.69
C LEU A 398 9.88 -12.08 19.10
N ASN A 399 8.84 -12.92 19.22
CA ASN A 399 8.40 -13.42 20.53
C ASN A 399 9.47 -14.30 21.18
N GLN A 400 10.14 -15.15 20.39
CA GLN A 400 11.26 -15.93 20.90
C GLN A 400 12.41 -15.02 21.36
N GLN A 401 12.76 -13.98 20.59
CA GLN A 401 13.79 -13.03 21.02
C GLN A 401 13.41 -12.25 22.29
N LEU A 402 12.12 -11.93 22.48
CA LEU A 402 11.65 -11.32 23.73
C LEU A 402 11.82 -12.27 24.93
N SER A 403 11.56 -13.57 24.76
CA SER A 403 11.68 -14.55 25.85
C SER A 403 13.11 -14.96 26.15
N ASP A 404 13.99 -14.95 25.15
CA ASP A 404 15.33 -15.54 25.27
C ASP A 404 16.37 -14.54 25.81
N THR A 405 16.13 -13.23 25.71
CA THR A 405 17.09 -12.21 26.14
C THR A 405 16.79 -11.63 27.53
N ASN A 406 17.83 -11.53 28.35
CA ASN A 406 17.82 -10.77 29.60
C ASN A 406 18.64 -9.47 29.50
N ASP A 407 19.30 -9.21 28.36
CA ASP A 407 20.06 -7.98 28.17
C ASP A 407 19.11 -6.80 27.93
N VAL A 408 19.28 -5.76 28.73
CA VAL A 408 18.38 -4.59 28.71
C VAL A 408 18.41 -3.85 27.36
N ASN A 409 19.55 -3.82 26.67
CA ASN A 409 19.66 -3.11 25.38
C ASN A 409 19.10 -3.95 24.22
N GLU A 410 19.33 -5.27 24.26
CA GLU A 410 18.74 -6.22 23.32
C GLU A 410 17.22 -6.23 23.47
N LEU A 411 16.71 -6.37 24.70
CA LEU A 411 15.28 -6.34 24.99
C LEU A 411 14.62 -5.05 24.51
N ALA A 412 15.25 -3.90 24.78
CA ALA A 412 14.80 -2.61 24.27
C ALA A 412 14.71 -2.56 22.73
N SER A 413 15.64 -3.23 22.04
CA SER A 413 15.68 -3.28 20.58
C SER A 413 14.61 -4.21 20.01
N VAL A 414 14.37 -5.37 20.64
CA VAL A 414 13.29 -6.29 20.25
C VAL A 414 11.92 -5.63 20.43
N LEU A 415 11.68 -4.91 21.54
CA LEU A 415 10.45 -4.14 21.75
C LEU A 415 10.20 -3.08 20.67
N ILE A 416 11.26 -2.41 20.19
CA ILE A 416 11.13 -1.47 19.07
C ILE A 416 10.73 -2.19 17.78
N ALA A 417 11.30 -3.38 17.52
CA ALA A 417 10.94 -4.19 16.36
C ALA A 417 9.49 -4.70 16.43
N VAL A 418 9.06 -5.19 17.58
CA VAL A 418 7.65 -5.52 17.84
C VAL A 418 6.75 -4.31 17.57
N GLY A 419 7.16 -3.12 18.00
CA GLY A 419 6.43 -1.89 17.65
C GLY A 419 6.46 -1.51 16.18
N ASN A 420 7.49 -1.91 15.44
CA ASN A 420 7.52 -1.74 13.98
C ASN A 420 6.56 -2.69 13.26
N SER A 421 6.29 -3.87 13.83
CA SER A 421 5.30 -4.78 13.30
C SER A 421 3.90 -4.21 13.41
N GLY A 422 3.57 -3.58 14.55
CA GLY A 422 2.22 -3.08 14.82
C GLY A 422 1.17 -4.20 14.86
N ASN A 423 1.61 -5.45 15.06
CA ASN A 423 0.72 -6.59 15.19
C ASN A 423 0.21 -6.69 16.63
N ALA A 424 -1.11 -6.55 16.81
CA ALA A 424 -1.75 -6.63 18.12
C ALA A 424 -1.59 -8.01 18.79
N ALA A 425 -1.22 -9.06 18.05
CA ALA A 425 -0.91 -10.37 18.63
C ALA A 425 0.30 -10.34 19.58
N HIS A 426 1.14 -9.31 19.55
CA HIS A 426 2.23 -9.16 20.53
C HIS A 426 1.80 -8.56 21.86
N ILE A 427 0.55 -8.09 22.01
CA ILE A 427 0.13 -7.40 23.24
C ILE A 427 0.36 -8.27 24.49
N GLU A 428 0.02 -9.56 24.41
CA GLU A 428 0.23 -10.50 25.52
C GLU A 428 1.73 -10.61 25.88
N SER A 429 2.61 -10.67 24.89
CA SER A 429 4.07 -10.69 25.10
C SER A 429 4.64 -9.35 25.54
N ILE A 430 3.92 -8.23 25.37
CA ILE A 430 4.36 -6.90 25.82
C ILE A 430 3.97 -6.66 27.28
N ASP A 431 2.91 -7.31 27.77
CA ASP A 431 2.27 -7.04 29.06
C ASP A 431 3.27 -7.08 30.24
N GLU A 432 4.15 -8.08 30.25
CA GLU A 432 5.20 -8.21 31.27
C GLU A 432 6.20 -7.03 31.28
N PHE A 433 6.47 -6.46 30.10
CA PHE A 433 7.44 -5.38 29.95
C PHE A 433 6.86 -4.01 30.30
N ILE A 434 5.53 -3.88 30.39
CA ILE A 434 4.85 -2.66 30.83
C ILE A 434 5.09 -2.39 32.31
N ARG A 435 5.31 -3.43 33.11
CA ARG A 435 5.56 -3.33 34.55
C ARG A 435 7.00 -3.68 34.93
N TYR A 436 7.89 -3.73 33.94
CA TYR A 436 9.29 -4.08 34.14
C TYR A 436 10.00 -3.10 35.07
N ASP A 437 10.92 -3.56 35.94
CA ASP A 437 11.59 -2.69 36.92
C ASP A 437 12.38 -1.55 36.25
N ASN A 438 13.01 -1.84 35.11
CA ASN A 438 13.78 -0.87 34.35
C ASN A 438 12.87 0.09 33.56
N GLU A 439 12.98 1.40 33.84
CA GLU A 439 12.16 2.43 33.19
C GLU A 439 12.38 2.54 31.66
N MET A 440 13.58 2.22 31.16
CA MET A 440 13.84 2.22 29.73
C MET A 440 13.01 1.13 29.04
N ILE A 441 12.92 -0.07 29.65
CA ILE A 441 12.11 -1.17 29.11
C ILE A 441 10.64 -0.79 29.10
N ARG A 442 10.09 -0.24 30.19
CA ARG A 442 8.70 0.25 30.22
C ARG A 442 8.43 1.31 29.14
N ALA A 443 9.37 2.24 28.93
CA ALA A 443 9.26 3.25 27.87
C ALA A 443 9.26 2.63 26.46
N LYS A 444 10.06 1.58 26.23
CA LYS A 444 10.05 0.83 24.96
C LYS A 444 8.78 0.00 24.78
N ALA A 445 8.25 -0.61 25.84
CA ALA A 445 6.97 -1.30 25.83
C ALA A 445 5.84 -0.34 25.42
N ALA A 446 5.78 0.86 26.01
CA ALA A 446 4.83 1.90 25.61
C ALA A 446 4.98 2.32 24.13
N THR A 447 6.21 2.33 23.62
CA THR A 447 6.52 2.59 22.20
C THR A 447 6.12 1.44 21.29
N ALA A 448 6.17 0.20 21.78
CA ALA A 448 5.78 -0.98 21.01
C ALA A 448 4.29 -0.96 20.63
N LEU A 449 3.45 -0.38 21.47
CA LEU A 449 2.01 -0.27 21.24
C LEU A 449 1.61 0.74 20.13
N ARG A 450 2.51 1.64 19.72
CA ARG A 450 2.20 2.86 18.92
C ARG A 450 1.57 2.64 17.54
N LYS A 451 1.69 1.45 16.96
CA LYS A 451 1.14 1.11 15.63
C LYS A 451 -0.03 0.13 15.69
N MET A 452 -0.42 -0.30 16.89
CA MET A 452 -1.53 -1.23 17.10
C MET A 452 -2.87 -0.47 17.08
N ASP A 453 -3.99 -1.18 17.20
CA ASP A 453 -5.31 -0.52 17.29
C ASP A 453 -5.43 0.28 18.60
N PRO A 454 -5.74 1.60 18.56
CA PRO A 454 -5.92 2.42 19.76
C PRO A 454 -6.92 1.87 20.76
N GLN A 455 -7.97 1.18 20.31
CA GLN A 455 -8.98 0.60 21.19
C GLN A 455 -8.44 -0.58 21.99
N MET A 456 -7.56 -1.38 21.38
CA MET A 456 -6.93 -2.52 22.05
C MET A 456 -5.87 -2.07 23.08
N THR A 457 -5.17 -0.98 22.80
CA THR A 457 -4.07 -0.48 23.65
C THR A 457 -4.49 0.62 24.62
N ALA A 458 -5.78 1.01 24.63
CA ALA A 458 -6.29 2.15 25.38
C ALA A 458 -5.99 2.05 26.89
N HIS A 459 -6.20 0.88 27.47
CA HIS A 459 -6.03 0.66 28.91
C HIS A 459 -4.58 0.87 29.35
N TYR A 460 -3.59 0.36 28.59
CA TYR A 460 -2.17 0.59 28.88
C TYR A 460 -1.82 2.07 28.88
N TYR A 461 -2.25 2.82 27.87
CA TYR A 461 -1.98 4.26 27.82
C TYR A 461 -2.73 5.03 28.92
N ALA A 462 -3.94 4.62 29.28
CA ALA A 462 -4.65 5.20 30.42
C ALA A 462 -3.88 4.99 31.74
N ASP A 463 -3.35 3.79 31.97
CA ASP A 463 -2.56 3.46 33.15
C ASP A 463 -1.22 4.22 33.17
N PHE A 464 -0.50 4.32 32.04
CA PHE A 464 0.72 5.14 31.96
C PHE A 464 0.47 6.61 32.30
N MET A 465 -0.70 7.16 31.99
CA MET A 465 -1.00 8.56 32.30
C MET A 465 -1.38 8.77 33.77
N ARG A 466 -2.00 7.75 34.39
CA ARG A 466 -2.53 7.82 35.75
C ARG A 466 -1.48 7.44 36.80
N ASP A 467 -0.75 6.35 36.57
CA ASP A 467 -0.03 5.65 37.63
C ASP A 467 1.51 5.66 37.45
N GLU A 468 2.03 5.94 36.26
CA GLU A 468 3.48 5.90 36.02
C GLU A 468 4.20 7.12 36.59
N SER A 469 5.23 6.87 37.41
CA SER A 469 6.02 7.92 38.07
C SER A 469 7.19 8.40 37.20
N SER A 470 7.78 7.53 36.37
CA SER A 470 8.90 7.89 35.51
C SER A 470 8.48 8.86 34.41
N LEU A 471 9.12 10.02 34.39
CA LEU A 471 8.89 11.03 33.36
C LEU A 471 9.24 10.51 31.95
N ILE A 472 10.27 9.68 31.82
CA ILE A 472 10.70 9.14 30.52
C ILE A 472 9.63 8.20 29.95
N VAL A 473 9.02 7.38 30.80
CA VAL A 473 7.94 6.47 30.40
C VAL A 473 6.70 7.27 30.02
N ARG A 474 6.27 8.24 30.85
CA ARG A 474 5.12 9.12 30.54
C ARG A 474 5.29 9.87 29.22
N ILE A 475 6.47 10.44 28.95
CA ILE A 475 6.79 11.09 27.68
C ILE A 475 6.67 10.10 26.51
N SER A 476 7.23 8.90 26.67
CA SER A 476 7.21 7.86 25.62
C SER A 476 5.79 7.37 25.33
N ALA A 477 4.99 7.13 26.38
CA ALA A 477 3.59 6.74 26.28
C ALA A 477 2.75 7.82 25.57
N THR A 478 2.86 9.07 26.02
CA THR A 478 2.12 10.21 25.44
C THR A 478 2.46 10.43 23.96
N ARG A 479 3.75 10.39 23.62
CA ARG A 479 4.20 10.52 22.23
C ARG A 479 3.66 9.38 21.37
N SER A 480 3.79 8.15 21.85
CA SER A 480 3.38 6.95 21.14
C SER A 480 1.88 6.93 20.85
N PHE A 481 1.04 7.25 21.85
CA PHE A 481 -0.40 7.32 21.66
C PHE A 481 -0.81 8.48 20.73
N THR A 482 -0.15 9.63 20.82
CA THR A 482 -0.39 10.75 19.90
C THR A 482 -0.10 10.37 18.45
N GLU A 483 0.99 9.64 18.20
CA GLU A 483 1.33 9.10 16.88
C GLU A 483 0.32 8.02 16.43
N GLN A 484 -0.11 7.17 17.36
CA GLN A 484 -1.09 6.12 17.12
C GLN A 484 -2.43 6.71 16.65
N ILE A 485 -2.96 7.72 17.36
CA ILE A 485 -4.22 8.39 16.97
C ILE A 485 -4.08 9.02 15.58
N LYS A 486 -2.99 9.76 15.33
CA LYS A 486 -2.77 10.44 14.04
C LYS A 486 -2.65 9.48 12.85
N SER A 487 -2.09 8.30 13.08
CA SER A 487 -1.91 7.29 12.05
C SER A 487 -3.16 6.42 11.86
N SER A 488 -3.96 6.27 12.91
CA SER A 488 -5.26 5.61 12.87
C SER A 488 -6.34 6.53 12.27
N ASN A 489 -7.38 5.95 11.68
CA ASN A 489 -8.62 6.68 11.36
C ASN A 489 -9.64 6.58 12.51
N ASN A 490 -9.20 6.17 13.71
CA ASN A 490 -10.07 5.92 14.85
C ASN A 490 -10.09 7.14 15.77
N SER A 491 -11.25 7.41 16.37
CA SER A 491 -11.35 8.41 17.44
C SER A 491 -10.53 7.96 18.67
N PRO A 492 -9.84 8.89 19.35
CA PRO A 492 -9.08 8.56 20.55
C PRO A 492 -10.00 8.08 21.67
N PRO A 493 -9.71 6.95 22.35
CA PRO A 493 -10.49 6.51 23.52
C PRO A 493 -10.67 7.61 24.59
N ARG A 494 -11.93 7.86 24.99
CA ARG A 494 -12.30 8.90 25.97
C ARG A 494 -11.56 8.78 27.30
N THR A 495 -11.33 7.55 27.78
CA THR A 495 -10.62 7.28 29.04
C THR A 495 -9.19 7.80 29.00
N VAL A 496 -8.46 7.59 27.91
CA VAL A 496 -7.09 8.08 27.76
C VAL A 496 -7.06 9.60 27.70
N ILE A 497 -8.01 10.23 27.00
CA ILE A 497 -8.13 11.69 26.96
C ILE A 497 -8.46 12.28 28.33
N THR A 498 -9.32 11.62 29.12
CA THR A 498 -9.65 12.06 30.48
C THR A 498 -8.42 12.04 31.38
N ASN A 499 -7.67 10.93 31.40
CA ASN A 499 -6.44 10.84 32.19
C ASN A 499 -5.38 11.84 31.72
N ALA A 500 -5.32 12.14 30.42
CA ALA A 500 -4.42 13.15 29.89
C ALA A 500 -4.76 14.56 30.37
N ILE A 501 -6.05 14.90 30.45
CA ILE A 501 -6.53 16.17 30.99
C ILE A 501 -6.14 16.30 32.46
N GLU A 502 -6.35 15.24 33.25
CA GLU A 502 -5.97 15.20 34.67
C GLU A 502 -4.45 15.32 34.86
N SER A 503 -3.67 14.63 34.01
CA SER A 503 -2.21 14.73 34.00
C SER A 503 -1.74 16.15 33.66
N LEU A 504 -2.34 16.79 32.63
CA LEU A 504 -1.99 18.14 32.21
C LEU A 504 -2.23 19.18 33.31
N ALA A 505 -3.28 19.01 34.12
CA ALA A 505 -3.62 19.95 35.18
C ALA A 505 -2.54 20.04 36.28
N ASN A 506 -1.74 18.98 36.46
CA ASN A 506 -0.74 18.87 37.51
C ASN A 506 0.70 18.82 36.99
N GLU A 507 0.91 18.77 35.67
CA GLU A 507 2.23 18.59 35.08
C GLU A 507 3.01 19.90 35.02
N THR A 508 4.29 19.83 35.40
CA THR A 508 5.22 20.97 35.42
C THR A 508 6.30 20.86 34.36
N ASN A 509 6.56 19.66 33.84
CA ASN A 509 7.51 19.42 32.78
C ASN A 509 6.96 19.90 31.43
N ILE A 510 7.58 20.95 30.90
CA ILE A 510 7.21 21.58 29.63
C ILE A 510 7.11 20.60 28.45
N THR A 511 8.03 19.63 28.35
CA THR A 511 8.03 18.65 27.26
C THR A 511 6.80 17.75 27.32
N LEU A 512 6.44 17.27 28.51
CA LEU A 512 5.25 16.45 28.69
C LEU A 512 3.98 17.28 28.50
N CYS A 513 3.92 18.53 29.02
CA CYS A 513 2.79 19.44 28.78
C CYS A 513 2.53 19.66 27.28
N LEU A 514 3.56 19.90 26.47
CA LEU A 514 3.41 20.05 25.01
C LEU A 514 2.88 18.79 24.33
N LEU A 515 3.28 17.60 24.80
CA LEU A 515 2.79 16.33 24.28
C LEU A 515 1.33 16.08 24.68
N LEU A 516 0.98 16.32 25.95
CA LEU A 516 -0.39 16.21 26.45
C LEU A 516 -1.33 17.18 25.72
N VAL A 517 -0.92 18.43 25.51
CA VAL A 517 -1.70 19.40 24.72
C VAL A 517 -1.90 18.93 23.28
N ARG A 518 -0.88 18.36 22.63
CA ARG A 518 -1.05 17.79 21.27
C ARG A 518 -2.06 16.65 21.26
N MET A 519 -1.99 15.77 22.25
CA MET A 519 -2.84 14.61 22.38
C MET A 519 -4.30 15.02 22.61
N ILE A 520 -4.56 15.87 23.61
CA ILE A 520 -5.88 16.43 23.91
C ILE A 520 -6.42 17.24 22.73
N GLY A 521 -5.55 17.99 22.04
CA GLY A 521 -5.85 18.75 20.84
C GLY A 521 -6.44 17.90 19.71
N THR A 522 -6.03 16.64 19.57
CA THR A 522 -6.62 15.73 18.56
C THR A 522 -8.07 15.34 18.85
N ALA A 523 -8.58 15.66 20.04
CA ALA A 523 -9.89 15.23 20.53
C ALA A 523 -10.89 16.38 20.76
N VAL A 524 -10.51 17.65 20.51
CA VAL A 524 -11.34 18.83 20.82
C VAL A 524 -12.68 18.84 20.08
N ASP A 525 -12.73 18.28 18.87
CA ASP A 525 -13.94 18.20 18.05
C ASP A 525 -14.85 17.03 18.42
N ILE A 526 -14.36 16.13 19.28
CA ILE A 526 -15.05 14.90 19.67
C ILE A 526 -15.52 15.00 21.12
N TYR A 527 -14.70 15.57 22.01
CA TYR A 527 -14.94 15.64 23.44
C TYR A 527 -14.95 17.10 23.94
N PRO A 528 -16.11 17.63 24.36
CA PRO A 528 -16.21 18.99 24.90
C PRO A 528 -15.28 19.25 26.09
N GLU A 529 -15.05 18.25 26.94
CA GLU A 529 -14.12 18.33 28.07
C GLU A 529 -12.67 18.59 27.66
N ALA A 530 -12.23 18.08 26.49
CA ALA A 530 -10.90 18.33 25.95
C ALA A 530 -10.74 19.82 25.59
N ARG A 531 -11.77 20.38 24.95
CA ARG A 531 -11.85 21.81 24.61
C ARG A 531 -11.79 22.67 25.88
N ILE A 532 -12.63 22.38 26.86
CA ILE A 532 -12.68 23.10 28.15
C ILE A 532 -11.33 23.02 28.88
N ALA A 533 -10.70 21.85 28.89
CA ALA A 533 -9.40 21.64 29.52
C ALA A 533 -8.30 22.51 28.89
N LEU A 534 -8.25 22.57 27.55
CA LEU A 534 -7.26 23.39 26.84
C LEU A 534 -7.50 24.89 27.04
N VAL A 535 -8.76 25.37 27.03
CA VAL A 535 -9.08 26.78 27.36
C VAL A 535 -8.61 27.12 28.78
N ARG A 536 -8.94 26.28 29.76
CA ARG A 536 -8.51 26.47 31.15
C ARG A 536 -6.99 26.52 31.26
N TYR A 537 -6.30 25.57 30.62
CA TYR A 537 -4.84 25.50 30.67
C TYR A 537 -4.17 26.67 29.94
N PHE A 538 -4.76 27.18 28.85
CA PHE A 538 -4.29 28.38 28.15
C PHE A 538 -4.23 29.61 29.05
N HIS A 539 -5.25 29.83 29.88
CA HIS A 539 -5.28 30.95 30.82
C HIS A 539 -4.35 30.75 32.02
N HIS A 540 -4.12 29.49 32.43
CA HIS A 540 -3.27 29.17 33.56
C HIS A 540 -1.77 29.23 33.23
N THR A 541 -1.38 28.70 32.07
CA THR A 541 0.03 28.58 31.69
C THR A 541 0.68 29.94 31.41
N LYS A 542 1.96 30.08 31.79
CA LYS A 542 2.80 31.24 31.45
C LYS A 542 3.69 31.01 30.23
N ASP A 543 3.81 29.76 29.78
CA ASP A 543 4.68 29.39 28.66
C ASP A 543 4.03 29.74 27.31
N THR A 544 4.72 30.55 26.51
CA THR A 544 4.22 31.01 25.21
C THR A 544 4.13 29.89 24.18
N SER A 545 5.03 28.90 24.21
CA SER A 545 5.04 27.77 23.29
C SER A 545 3.81 26.88 23.50
N ILE A 546 3.39 26.70 24.74
CA ILE A 546 2.13 26.01 25.07
C ILE A 546 0.93 26.79 24.53
N LYS A 547 0.88 28.11 24.76
CA LYS A 547 -0.22 28.96 24.28
C LYS A 547 -0.36 28.92 22.76
N GLU A 548 0.75 29.07 22.05
CA GLU A 548 0.80 28.97 20.58
C GLU A 548 0.32 27.60 20.09
N LEU A 549 0.71 26.53 20.77
CA LEU A 549 0.28 25.19 20.40
C LEU A 549 -1.23 25.00 20.62
N ILE A 550 -1.80 25.49 21.72
CA ILE A 550 -3.24 25.43 21.98
C ILE A 550 -4.01 26.20 20.89
N GLY A 551 -3.53 27.38 20.48
CA GLY A 551 -4.12 28.17 19.41
C GLY A 551 -4.14 27.51 18.03
N ARG A 552 -3.46 26.36 17.84
CA ARG A 552 -3.60 25.55 16.62
C ARG A 552 -4.85 24.67 16.62
N TYR A 553 -5.44 24.42 17.79
CA TYR A 553 -6.61 23.57 17.95
C TYR A 553 -7.87 24.37 18.27
N LEU A 554 -7.74 25.57 18.85
CA LEU A 554 -8.85 26.42 19.27
C LEU A 554 -8.79 27.79 18.61
N GLY A 555 -9.95 28.30 18.21
CA GLY A 555 -10.09 29.64 17.65
C GLY A 555 -9.91 30.74 18.70
N VAL A 556 -9.63 31.97 18.24
CA VAL A 556 -9.47 33.14 19.13
C VAL A 556 -10.73 33.39 19.96
N ASP A 557 -11.92 33.25 19.36
CA ASP A 557 -13.20 33.46 20.04
C ASP A 557 -13.44 32.45 21.17
N GLU A 558 -12.84 31.26 21.09
CA GLU A 558 -12.93 30.24 22.13
C GLU A 558 -11.96 30.50 23.30
N LEU A 559 -10.80 31.09 22.99
CA LEU A 559 -9.79 31.45 23.97
C LEU A 559 -10.08 32.79 24.66
N PHE A 560 -10.89 33.64 24.04
CA PHE A 560 -11.29 34.95 24.55
C PHE A 560 -12.78 35.19 24.26
N PRO A 561 -13.69 34.47 24.95
CA PRO A 561 -15.12 34.65 24.72
C PRO A 561 -15.51 36.11 24.95
N THR A 562 -16.05 36.75 23.92
CA THR A 562 -16.65 38.09 24.02
C THR A 562 -17.92 37.97 24.85
N GLY A 563 -17.94 38.67 25.99
CA GLY A 563 -19.04 38.62 26.96
C GLY A 563 -20.32 39.25 26.46
#